data_AF-A0A1H0B6C6-F1
#
_entry.id   AF-A0A1H0B6C6-F1
#
_cell.length_a   1.000
_cell.length_b   1.000
_cell.length_c   1.000
_cell.angle_alpha   90.00
_cell.angle_beta   90.00
_cell.angle_gamma   90.00
#
_symmetry.space_group_name_H-M   'P 1'
#
loop_
_entity.id
_entity.type
_entity.pdbx_description
1 polymer ?
#
loop_
_entity_poly.entity_id
_entity_poly.type
_entity_poly.pdbx_seq_one_letter_code
_entity_poly.pdbx_strand_id
1 'polypeptide(L)'
;MTETALFRRLARETPRGWSRLRFELDVFRDDVRDRRQRIELTREGWVRVADWTDGDWVDREPGEDLLEPRLGVPMWDSYHGPSLLAPRELADGFGWSWPGEDPETLPGPLRFKHLAVISSGGRKMLDAVVQPTDDYDPLCPCCPLLDGARGHVQAPPHKAAKRFTVRLDVETGVCVIARPLDRHVGYGHVLRRFEVDP
;
A
#
# COMPACT_ATOMS: atom_id res chain seq x y z
N MET A 1 -16.47 15.43 -7.94
CA MET A 1 -15.61 14.75 -6.95
C MET A 1 -14.21 15.34 -7.08
N THR A 2 -13.59 15.77 -5.97
CA THR A 2 -12.21 16.29 -5.99
C THR A 2 -11.22 15.13 -6.18
N GLU A 3 -10.00 15.41 -6.62
CA GLU A 3 -8.97 14.37 -6.73
C GLU A 3 -8.66 13.73 -5.37
N THR A 4 -8.67 14.51 -4.29
CA THR A 4 -8.50 13.98 -2.92
C THR A 4 -9.63 13.03 -2.53
N ALA A 5 -10.88 13.36 -2.86
CA ALA A 5 -12.01 12.46 -2.62
C ALA A 5 -11.90 11.18 -3.46
N LEU A 6 -11.45 11.29 -4.72
CA LEU A 6 -11.17 10.11 -5.55
C LEU A 6 -10.04 9.24 -4.95
N PHE A 7 -8.96 9.87 -4.47
CA PHE A 7 -7.84 9.15 -3.84
C PHE A 7 -8.31 8.39 -2.60
N ARG A 8 -9.02 9.06 -1.68
CA ARG A 8 -9.54 8.43 -0.46
C ARG A 8 -10.52 7.30 -0.79
N ARG A 9 -11.41 7.53 -1.75
CA ARG A 9 -12.33 6.51 -2.22
C ARG A 9 -11.59 5.29 -2.76
N LEU A 10 -10.60 5.45 -3.64
CA LEU A 10 -9.81 4.34 -4.18
C LEU A 10 -8.99 3.60 -3.10
N ALA A 11 -8.47 4.32 -2.11
CA ALA A 11 -7.75 3.70 -1.00
C ALA A 11 -8.67 2.94 -0.03
N ARG A 12 -9.94 3.36 0.14
CA ARG A 12 -10.97 2.64 0.91
C ARG A 12 -11.53 1.45 0.16
N GLU A 13 -11.90 1.70 -1.08
CA GLU A 13 -12.54 0.78 -1.98
C GLU A 13 -11.43 0.19 -2.85
N THR A 14 -10.69 -0.81 -2.35
CA THR A 14 -10.00 -1.71 -3.27
C THR A 14 -11.08 -2.34 -4.14
N PRO A 15 -11.21 -1.96 -5.42
CA PRO A 15 -12.28 -2.44 -6.27
C PRO A 15 -12.14 -3.96 -6.43
N ARG A 16 -13.25 -4.66 -6.27
CA ARG A 16 -13.32 -6.12 -6.46
C ARG A 16 -13.30 -6.54 -7.93
N GLY A 17 -12.95 -5.63 -8.84
CA GLY A 17 -12.97 -5.84 -10.29
C GLY A 17 -11.71 -6.52 -10.82
N TRP A 18 -11.00 -7.27 -9.99
CA TRP A 18 -9.88 -8.10 -10.40
C TRP A 18 -10.03 -9.50 -9.81
N SER A 19 -9.78 -10.51 -10.64
CA SER A 19 -9.72 -11.92 -10.25
C SER A 19 -8.28 -12.36 -9.96
N ARG A 20 -7.30 -11.76 -10.65
CA ARG A 20 -5.88 -12.07 -10.50
C ARG A 20 -4.98 -10.86 -10.74
N LEU A 21 -3.91 -10.75 -9.96
CA LEU A 21 -2.84 -9.77 -10.16
C LEU A 21 -1.51 -10.50 -10.38
N ARG A 22 -0.67 -9.97 -11.28
CA ARG A 22 0.73 -10.38 -11.43
C ARG A 22 1.62 -9.17 -11.37
N PHE A 23 2.69 -9.22 -10.59
CA PHE A 23 3.64 -8.12 -10.48
C PHE A 23 5.00 -8.54 -9.96
N GLU A 24 5.97 -7.67 -10.18
CA GLU A 24 7.26 -7.68 -9.53
C GLU A 24 7.27 -6.65 -8.41
N LEU A 25 7.57 -7.08 -7.19
CA LEU A 25 7.67 -6.21 -6.02
C LEU A 25 9.16 -5.99 -5.72
N ASP A 26 9.62 -4.75 -5.80
CA ASP A 26 10.88 -4.33 -5.20
C ASP A 26 10.59 -3.72 -3.83
N VAL A 27 11.21 -4.27 -2.79
CA VAL A 27 11.19 -3.69 -1.44
C VAL A 27 12.53 -3.02 -1.17
N PHE A 28 12.46 -1.84 -0.59
CA PHE A 28 13.61 -1.00 -0.26
C PHE A 28 13.73 -0.90 1.25
N ARG A 29 14.98 -0.86 1.72
CA ARG A 29 15.37 -0.56 3.09
C ARG A 29 16.48 0.47 3.04
N ASP A 30 16.31 1.60 3.71
CA ASP A 30 17.34 2.66 3.81
C ASP A 30 17.83 3.13 2.43
N ASP A 31 16.89 3.33 1.49
CA ASP A 31 17.12 3.68 0.07
C ASP A 31 17.86 2.61 -0.77
N VAL A 32 18.24 1.48 -0.19
CA VAL A 32 18.83 0.34 -0.87
C VAL A 32 17.74 -0.67 -1.20
N ARG A 33 17.76 -1.25 -2.40
CA ARG A 33 16.86 -2.37 -2.71
C ARG A 33 17.27 -3.58 -1.87
N ASP A 34 16.37 -4.02 -1.00
CA ASP A 34 16.55 -5.13 -0.08
C ASP A 34 16.22 -6.47 -0.75
N ARG A 35 15.06 -6.54 -1.40
CA ARG A 35 14.57 -7.75 -2.08
C ARG A 35 13.78 -7.44 -3.35
N ARG A 36 13.69 -8.42 -4.24
CA ARG A 36 12.80 -8.38 -5.41
C ARG A 36 12.06 -9.71 -5.55
N GLN A 37 10.74 -9.65 -5.68
CA GLN A 37 9.90 -10.84 -5.78
C GLN A 37 9.01 -10.77 -7.02
N ARG A 38 8.72 -11.91 -7.63
CA ARG A 38 7.59 -12.07 -8.56
C ARG A 38 6.41 -12.64 -7.78
N ILE A 39 5.25 -12.03 -7.93
CA ILE A 39 4.04 -12.39 -7.20
C ILE A 39 2.91 -12.56 -8.21
N GLU A 40 2.21 -13.69 -8.11
CA GLU A 40 0.90 -13.90 -8.70
C GLU A 40 -0.08 -14.15 -7.57
N LEU A 41 -1.19 -13.42 -7.52
CA LEU A 41 -2.19 -13.62 -6.49
C LEU A 41 -3.60 -13.58 -7.08
N THR A 42 -4.47 -14.39 -6.52
CA THR A 42 -5.89 -14.42 -6.86
C THR A 42 -6.72 -13.78 -5.75
N ARG A 43 -7.93 -13.35 -6.11
CA ARG A 43 -8.85 -12.77 -5.14
C ARG A 43 -9.27 -13.76 -4.05
N GLU A 44 -9.25 -15.05 -4.37
CA GLU A 44 -9.61 -16.17 -3.51
C GLU A 44 -8.54 -16.47 -2.44
N GLY A 45 -7.41 -15.75 -2.44
CA GLY A 45 -6.37 -15.92 -1.43
C GLY A 45 -5.19 -16.78 -1.87
N TRP A 46 -5.25 -17.39 -3.06
CA TRP A 46 -4.09 -18.12 -3.58
C TRP A 46 -2.98 -17.14 -3.95
N VAL A 47 -1.77 -17.39 -3.44
CA VAL A 47 -0.58 -16.58 -3.73
C VAL A 47 0.58 -17.47 -4.17
N ARG A 48 1.23 -17.06 -5.25
CA ARG A 48 2.49 -17.62 -5.72
C ARG A 48 3.58 -16.57 -5.62
N VAL A 49 4.68 -16.90 -4.96
CA VAL A 49 5.82 -15.99 -4.81
C VAL A 49 7.10 -16.67 -5.26
N ALA A 50 7.91 -15.99 -6.05
CA ALA A 50 9.28 -16.41 -6.36
C ALA A 50 10.24 -15.27 -6.03
N ASP A 51 11.30 -15.56 -5.26
CA ASP A 51 12.41 -14.60 -5.13
C ASP A 51 13.13 -14.49 -6.49
N TRP A 52 13.63 -13.29 -6.79
CA TRP A 52 14.33 -13.03 -8.04
C TRP A 52 15.68 -13.74 -8.12
N THR A 53 16.33 -13.99 -6.97
CA THR A 53 17.67 -14.60 -6.94
C THR A 53 17.65 -16.12 -7.13
N ASP A 54 16.62 -16.80 -6.61
CA ASP A 54 16.62 -18.28 -6.49
C ASP A 54 15.59 -19.01 -7.37
N GLY A 55 14.82 -18.26 -8.18
CA GLY A 55 14.20 -18.75 -9.41
C GLY A 55 12.92 -19.59 -9.29
N ASP A 56 12.70 -20.31 -8.20
CA ASP A 56 11.55 -21.20 -8.06
C ASP A 56 10.32 -20.52 -7.44
N TRP A 57 9.15 -20.88 -7.99
CA TRP A 57 7.87 -20.44 -7.46
C TRP A 57 7.48 -21.28 -6.25
N VAL A 58 7.07 -20.61 -5.18
CA VAL A 58 6.47 -21.21 -4.00
C VAL A 58 4.98 -20.89 -4.02
N ASP A 59 4.17 -21.95 -4.15
CA ASP A 59 2.72 -21.88 -4.04
C ASP A 59 2.31 -21.82 -2.56
N ARG A 60 1.41 -20.89 -2.21
CA ARG A 60 0.79 -20.81 -0.89
C ARG A 60 -0.72 -20.85 -1.04
N GLU A 61 -1.33 -21.89 -0.49
CA GLU A 61 -2.78 -22.06 -0.46
C GLU A 61 -3.43 -21.03 0.46
N PRO A 62 -4.70 -20.63 0.23
CA PRO A 62 -5.45 -19.76 1.12
C PRO A 62 -5.75 -20.46 2.45
N GLY A 63 -4.81 -20.43 3.39
CA GLY A 63 -5.08 -20.73 4.80
C GLY A 63 -5.84 -19.59 5.46
N GLU A 64 -6.55 -19.86 6.56
CA GLU A 64 -7.23 -18.80 7.36
C GLU A 64 -6.25 -17.74 7.86
N ASP A 65 -4.98 -18.10 8.07
CA ASP A 65 -3.87 -17.19 8.42
C ASP A 65 -3.28 -16.40 7.23
N LEU A 66 -3.75 -16.68 6.00
CA LEU A 66 -3.25 -16.09 4.76
C LEU A 66 -4.25 -15.12 4.11
N LEU A 67 -5.35 -14.80 4.80
CA LEU A 67 -6.21 -13.67 4.48
C LEU A 67 -6.18 -12.70 5.66
N GLU A 68 -6.04 -11.40 5.41
CA GLU A 68 -6.30 -10.42 6.46
C GLU A 68 -7.82 -10.38 6.68
N PRO A 69 -8.36 -10.81 7.84
CA PRO A 69 -9.79 -11.06 7.99
C PRO A 69 -10.68 -9.81 7.88
N ARG A 70 -10.14 -8.63 8.18
CA ARG A 70 -10.85 -7.34 8.14
C ARG A 70 -10.88 -6.74 6.73
N LEU A 71 -9.86 -7.02 5.92
CA LEU A 71 -9.71 -6.49 4.57
C LEU A 71 -10.10 -7.51 3.49
N GLY A 72 -10.12 -8.79 3.85
CA GLY A 72 -10.36 -9.90 2.95
C GLY A 72 -9.35 -9.95 1.81
N VAL A 73 -8.08 -9.57 2.03
CA VAL A 73 -7.01 -9.61 1.02
C VAL A 73 -5.95 -10.65 1.40
N PRO A 74 -5.24 -11.25 0.42
CA PRO A 74 -4.18 -12.20 0.72
C PRO A 74 -3.07 -11.57 1.56
N MET A 75 -2.67 -12.28 2.61
CA MET A 75 -1.42 -12.07 3.33
C MET A 75 -0.36 -12.94 2.69
N TRP A 76 0.74 -12.32 2.28
CA TRP A 76 1.96 -13.05 1.97
C TRP A 76 3.11 -12.32 2.63
N ASP A 77 3.99 -13.09 3.28
CA ASP A 77 5.12 -12.60 4.06
C ASP A 77 4.73 -11.80 5.32
N SER A 78 4.30 -10.55 5.18
CA SER A 78 3.99 -9.62 6.29
C SER A 78 2.74 -8.77 6.00
N TYR A 79 2.29 -7.97 6.99
CA TYR A 79 1.19 -7.01 6.81
C TYR A 79 1.42 -5.98 5.70
N HIS A 80 2.67 -5.86 5.22
CA HIS A 80 2.99 -5.00 4.10
C HIS A 80 2.16 -5.37 2.85
N GLY A 81 2.03 -6.65 2.51
CA GLY A 81 1.26 -7.12 1.35
C GLY A 81 -0.21 -6.69 1.38
N PRO A 82 -0.96 -7.00 2.46
CA PRO A 82 -2.31 -6.50 2.68
C PRO A 82 -2.43 -4.98 2.58
N SER A 83 -1.49 -4.22 3.16
CA SER A 83 -1.49 -2.76 3.06
C SER A 83 -1.26 -2.26 1.63
N LEU A 84 -0.59 -3.02 0.76
CA LEU A 84 -0.49 -2.69 -0.67
C LEU A 84 -1.83 -2.88 -1.40
N LEU A 85 -2.50 -4.00 -1.13
CA LEU A 85 -3.72 -4.40 -1.83
C LEU A 85 -4.94 -3.63 -1.34
N ALA A 86 -4.95 -3.25 -0.07
CA ALA A 86 -6.00 -2.46 0.56
C ALA A 86 -5.38 -1.33 1.38
N PRO A 87 -4.93 -0.25 0.71
CA PRO A 87 -4.19 0.85 1.33
C PRO A 87 -5.12 1.81 2.11
N ARG A 88 -6.08 1.26 2.86
CA ARG A 88 -7.13 2.00 3.57
C ARG A 88 -6.59 3.00 4.58
N GLU A 89 -5.45 2.69 5.20
CA GLU A 89 -4.73 3.61 6.09
C GLU A 89 -4.37 4.95 5.43
N LEU A 90 -4.30 5.02 4.09
CA LEU A 90 -4.07 6.27 3.36
C LEU A 90 -5.32 7.16 3.27
N ALA A 91 -6.51 6.58 3.43
CA ALA A 91 -7.77 7.31 3.36
C ALA A 91 -8.28 7.71 4.74
N ASP A 92 -8.22 6.77 5.68
CA ASP A 92 -8.89 6.86 6.98
C ASP A 92 -7.92 6.97 8.16
N GLY A 93 -6.67 6.54 7.98
CA GLY A 93 -5.88 6.04 9.11
C GLY A 93 -6.54 4.80 9.72
N PHE A 94 -6.06 4.35 10.87
CA PHE A 94 -6.65 3.25 11.61
C PHE A 94 -7.73 3.81 12.56
N GLY A 95 -8.89 4.09 11.99
CA GLY A 95 -10.15 3.57 12.51
C GLY A 95 -10.59 3.86 13.95
N TRP A 96 -10.17 4.96 14.57
CA TRP A 96 -10.95 5.55 15.66
C TRP A 96 -11.77 6.74 15.13
N SER A 97 -12.57 6.51 14.08
CA SER A 97 -13.69 7.40 13.82
C SER A 97 -14.65 7.27 15.01
N TRP A 98 -14.87 8.35 15.75
CA TRP A 98 -15.83 8.33 16.86
C TRP A 98 -17.22 7.97 16.29
N PRO A 99 -18.04 7.18 17.02
CA PRO A 99 -19.37 6.82 16.54
C PRO A 99 -20.17 8.09 16.19
N GLY A 100 -20.56 8.24 14.92
CA GLY A 100 -21.37 9.36 14.43
C GLY A 100 -20.65 10.42 13.60
N GLU A 101 -19.33 10.31 13.40
CA GLU A 101 -18.59 11.19 12.49
C GLU A 101 -18.61 10.69 11.04
N ASP A 102 -18.84 11.60 10.09
CA ASP A 102 -18.73 11.30 8.65
C ASP A 102 -17.24 11.29 8.24
N PRO A 103 -16.68 10.15 7.79
CA PRO A 103 -15.28 10.04 7.36
C PRO A 103 -14.90 10.95 6.18
N GLU A 104 -15.87 11.49 5.44
CA GLU A 104 -15.63 12.48 4.39
C GLU A 104 -15.37 13.89 4.96
N THR A 105 -15.83 14.16 6.18
CA THR A 105 -15.73 15.47 6.83
C THR A 105 -14.50 15.61 7.73
N LEU A 106 -13.91 14.50 8.13
CA LEU A 106 -12.71 14.50 8.96
C LEU A 106 -11.47 14.96 8.18
N PRO A 107 -10.55 15.69 8.82
CA PRO A 107 -9.22 15.90 8.27
C PRO A 107 -8.57 14.52 8.10
N GLY A 108 -8.34 14.12 6.85
CA GLY A 108 -7.81 12.79 6.57
C GLY A 108 -6.36 12.64 7.02
N PRO A 109 -5.85 11.40 7.06
CA PRO A 109 -4.57 11.05 7.66
C PRO A 109 -3.37 11.64 6.90
N LEU A 110 -3.57 12.16 5.68
CA LEU A 110 -2.52 12.66 4.80
C LEU A 110 -2.76 14.12 4.40
N ARG A 111 -1.68 14.92 4.40
CA ARG A 111 -1.61 16.20 3.69
C ARG A 111 -1.05 15.98 2.30
N PHE A 112 -1.82 16.35 1.28
CA PHE A 112 -1.38 16.30 -0.12
C PHE A 112 -0.57 17.55 -0.47
N LYS A 113 0.66 17.35 -0.96
CA LYS A 113 1.50 18.39 -1.57
C LYS A 113 1.39 18.40 -3.08
N HIS A 114 1.11 17.23 -3.65
CA HIS A 114 0.81 17.03 -5.05
C HIS A 114 -0.20 15.88 -5.16
N LEU A 115 -1.11 15.99 -6.12
CA LEU A 115 -2.01 14.94 -6.53
C LEU A 115 -2.33 15.16 -8.00
N ALA A 116 -2.21 14.11 -8.81
CA ALA A 116 -2.55 14.16 -10.22
C ALA A 116 -2.94 12.77 -10.74
N VAL A 117 -3.83 12.74 -11.73
CA VAL A 117 -4.01 11.55 -12.56
C VAL A 117 -2.91 11.49 -13.62
N ILE A 118 -2.19 10.38 -13.68
CA ILE A 118 -1.15 10.13 -14.69
C ILE A 118 -1.44 8.85 -15.45
N SER A 119 -0.72 8.65 -16.56
CA SER A 119 -0.66 7.37 -17.27
C SER A 119 0.73 6.76 -17.11
N SER A 120 0.80 5.49 -16.71
CA SER A 120 2.05 4.75 -16.55
C SER A 120 1.82 3.30 -16.93
N GLY A 121 2.64 2.77 -17.84
CA GLY A 121 2.47 1.39 -18.35
C GLY A 121 1.11 1.15 -19.01
N GLY A 122 0.51 2.17 -19.63
CA GLY A 122 -0.82 2.09 -20.25
C GLY A 122 -2.00 2.14 -19.27
N ARG A 123 -1.75 2.24 -17.97
CA ARG A 123 -2.78 2.29 -16.92
C ARG A 123 -2.91 3.69 -16.34
N LYS A 124 -4.14 4.07 -15.96
CA LYS A 124 -4.40 5.32 -15.24
C LYS A 124 -4.05 5.13 -13.78
N MET A 125 -3.29 6.06 -13.22
CA MET A 125 -2.86 6.03 -11.83
C MET A 125 -3.09 7.38 -11.18
N LEU A 126 -3.40 7.40 -9.88
CA LEU A 126 -3.27 8.60 -9.07
C LEU A 126 -1.87 8.65 -8.48
N ASP A 127 -1.11 9.67 -8.84
CA ASP A 127 0.20 9.97 -8.27
C ASP A 127 0.08 11.08 -7.24
N ALA A 128 0.65 10.86 -6.06
CA ALA A 128 0.55 11.79 -4.95
C ALA A 128 1.90 11.97 -4.26
N VAL A 129 2.18 13.20 -3.84
CA VAL A 129 3.18 13.47 -2.81
C VAL A 129 2.43 13.79 -1.53
N VAL A 130 2.61 12.95 -0.53
CA VAL A 130 1.86 13.01 0.72
C VAL A 130 2.77 13.17 1.92
N GLN A 131 2.24 13.76 2.97
CA GLN A 131 2.85 13.82 4.30
C GLN A 131 1.85 13.26 5.31
N PRO A 132 2.19 12.17 6.04
CA PRO A 132 1.41 11.69 7.16
C PRO A 132 1.16 12.82 8.17
N THR A 133 -0.08 12.91 8.64
CA THR A 133 -0.48 13.79 9.75
C THR A 133 -0.33 13.05 11.08
N ASP A 134 -0.63 13.74 12.17
CA ASP A 134 -0.75 13.07 13.47
C ASP A 134 -1.93 12.08 13.47
N ASP A 135 -2.91 12.20 12.58
CA ASP A 135 -4.03 11.25 12.47
C ASP A 135 -3.72 10.05 11.56
N TYR A 136 -2.50 9.96 11.01
CA TYR A 136 -2.07 8.74 10.32
C TYR A 136 -1.78 7.64 11.35
N ASP A 137 -2.60 6.60 11.30
CA ASP A 137 -2.48 5.40 12.10
C ASP A 137 -2.46 4.20 11.13
N PRO A 138 -1.35 3.44 11.03
CA PRO A 138 -1.21 2.36 10.06
C PRO A 138 -1.98 1.11 10.48
N LEU A 139 -2.26 0.23 9.52
CA LEU A 139 -2.92 -1.05 9.76
C LEU A 139 -2.09 -1.97 10.70
N CYS A 140 -0.78 -2.06 10.47
CA CYS A 140 0.16 -2.62 11.43
C CYS A 140 1.28 -1.61 11.72
N PRO A 141 1.44 -1.15 12.96
CA PRO A 141 2.62 -0.36 13.37
C PRO A 141 3.96 -1.10 13.19
N CYS A 142 3.91 -2.41 13.00
CA CYS A 142 5.09 -3.24 12.70
C CYS A 142 5.53 -3.15 11.24
N CYS A 143 4.60 -2.83 10.33
CA CYS A 143 4.75 -2.88 8.88
C CYS A 143 3.83 -1.84 8.20
N PRO A 144 3.98 -0.54 8.50
CA PRO A 144 3.14 0.50 7.89
C PRO A 144 3.37 0.57 6.37
N LEU A 145 2.39 1.08 5.62
CA LEU A 145 2.61 1.41 4.20
C LEU A 145 3.53 2.63 4.06
N LEU A 146 3.32 3.64 4.92
CA LEU A 146 4.15 4.82 5.03
C LEU A 146 4.93 4.77 6.33
N ASP A 147 6.22 4.50 6.21
CA ASP A 147 7.11 4.36 7.35
C ASP A 147 7.49 5.72 7.97
N GLY A 148 6.49 6.40 8.53
CA GLY A 148 6.58 7.72 9.14
C GLY A 148 6.73 7.68 10.66
N ALA A 149 6.74 8.84 11.30
CA ALA A 149 7.02 8.96 12.73
C ALA A 149 6.05 8.18 13.65
N ARG A 150 4.81 7.95 13.22
CA ARG A 150 3.83 7.09 13.90
C ARG A 150 3.78 5.64 13.39
N GLY A 151 4.41 5.37 12.25
CA GLY A 151 4.46 4.05 11.64
C GLY A 151 5.57 3.15 12.21
N HIS A 152 6.56 3.72 12.90
CA HIS A 152 7.75 2.99 13.28
C HIS A 152 7.75 2.63 14.78
N VAL A 153 7.61 1.35 15.10
CA VAL A 153 7.90 0.82 16.45
C VAL A 153 9.42 0.70 16.69
N GLN A 154 10.25 0.74 15.63
CA GLN A 154 11.66 0.31 15.69
C GLN A 154 12.72 1.40 15.37
N ALA A 155 12.36 2.51 14.70
CA ALA A 155 13.32 3.59 14.41
C ALA A 155 13.07 4.83 15.30
N PRO A 156 14.11 5.55 15.73
CA PRO A 156 13.92 6.76 16.51
C PRO A 156 13.22 7.84 15.66
N PRO A 157 12.24 8.60 16.22
CA PRO A 157 11.35 9.50 15.47
C PRO A 157 12.04 10.53 14.55
N HIS A 158 13.28 10.90 14.85
CA HIS A 158 14.06 11.86 14.05
C HIS A 158 14.60 11.28 12.73
N LYS A 159 14.48 9.96 12.50
CA LYS A 159 14.88 9.28 11.25
C LYS A 159 13.70 8.87 10.36
N ALA A 160 12.46 9.06 10.84
CA ALA A 160 11.27 8.71 10.10
C ALA A 160 11.04 9.68 8.91
N ALA A 161 10.56 9.13 7.80
CA ALA A 161 10.31 9.92 6.61
C ALA A 161 9.10 10.81 6.83
N LYS A 162 9.15 12.03 6.28
CA LYS A 162 8.07 13.00 6.42
C LYS A 162 7.26 13.13 5.15
N ARG A 163 7.84 12.74 4.01
CA ARG A 163 7.20 12.87 2.70
C ARG A 163 7.37 11.59 1.92
N PHE A 164 6.30 11.20 1.24
CA PHE A 164 6.24 9.97 0.47
C PHE A 164 5.66 10.27 -0.90
N THR A 165 6.19 9.59 -1.91
CA THR A 165 5.45 9.38 -3.15
C THR A 165 4.56 8.17 -2.93
N VAL A 166 3.28 8.35 -3.22
CA VAL A 166 2.29 7.28 -3.27
C VAL A 166 1.67 7.23 -4.64
N ARG A 167 1.46 6.02 -5.15
CA ARG A 167 0.72 5.82 -6.40
C ARG A 167 -0.32 4.73 -6.28
N LEU A 168 -1.56 5.05 -6.64
CA LEU A 168 -2.67 4.11 -6.68
C LEU A 168 -3.06 3.83 -8.13
N ASP A 169 -3.28 2.57 -8.46
CA ASP A 169 -3.91 2.19 -9.73
C ASP A 169 -5.41 2.54 -9.68
N VAL A 170 -5.93 3.26 -10.67
CA VAL A 170 -7.31 3.79 -10.63
C VAL A 170 -8.35 2.67 -10.79
N GLU A 171 -8.01 1.58 -11.46
CA GLU A 171 -8.93 0.46 -11.71
C GLU A 171 -9.00 -0.50 -10.51
N THR A 172 -7.87 -0.74 -9.86
CA THR A 172 -7.74 -1.75 -8.79
C THR A 172 -7.53 -1.17 -7.40
N GLY A 173 -7.33 0.13 -7.25
CA GLY A 173 -7.07 0.77 -5.94
C GLY A 173 -5.74 0.35 -5.29
N VAL A 174 -4.98 -0.57 -5.90
CA VAL A 174 -3.74 -1.11 -5.39
C VAL A 174 -2.68 -0.01 -5.29
N CYS A 175 -1.98 0.04 -4.17
CA CYS A 175 -0.84 0.93 -3.97
C CYS A 175 0.40 0.36 -4.67
N VAL A 176 0.64 0.83 -5.91
CA VAL A 176 1.76 0.38 -6.75
C VAL A 176 3.08 1.03 -6.36
N ILE A 177 3.07 2.18 -5.68
CA ILE A 177 4.28 2.81 -5.13
C ILE A 177 3.94 3.37 -3.75
N ALA A 178 4.77 3.08 -2.74
CA ALA A 178 4.92 3.92 -1.57
C ALA A 178 6.41 4.01 -1.23
N ARG A 179 6.98 5.21 -1.32
CA ARG A 179 8.42 5.39 -1.10
C ARG A 179 8.70 6.73 -0.43
N PRO A 180 9.60 6.77 0.57
CA PRO A 180 10.05 8.03 1.14
C PRO A 180 10.72 8.93 0.07
N LEU A 181 10.60 10.24 0.25
CA LEU A 181 11.23 11.28 -0.58
C LEU A 181 12.32 12.06 0.14
N ASP A 182 12.44 11.87 1.44
CA ASP A 182 13.48 12.45 2.29
C ASP A 182 14.32 11.36 2.94
N ARG A 183 15.47 11.77 3.52
CA ARG A 183 16.44 10.84 4.11
C ARG A 183 15.75 10.00 5.18
N HIS A 184 15.70 8.69 4.95
CA HIS A 184 14.92 7.75 5.72
C HIS A 184 15.77 6.57 6.17
N VAL A 185 15.44 6.03 7.35
CA VAL A 185 15.81 4.67 7.72
C VAL A 185 14.50 3.90 7.86
N GLY A 186 14.29 2.87 7.04
CA GLY A 186 13.08 2.03 7.02
C GLY A 186 12.62 1.64 5.61
N TYR A 187 11.36 1.23 5.48
CA TYR A 187 10.86 0.49 4.31
C TYR A 187 10.17 1.34 3.23
N GLY A 188 10.18 0.83 2.00
CA GLY A 188 9.36 1.32 0.90
C GLY A 188 9.21 0.28 -0.21
N HIS A 189 8.33 0.51 -1.17
CA HIS A 189 8.08 -0.44 -2.25
C HIS A 189 7.78 0.21 -3.60
N VAL A 190 8.02 -0.59 -4.64
CA VAL A 190 7.62 -0.31 -6.02
C VAL A 190 7.13 -1.60 -6.65
N LEU A 191 5.89 -1.59 -7.16
CA LEU A 191 5.37 -2.63 -8.04
C LEU A 191 5.74 -2.32 -9.49
N ARG A 192 6.30 -3.31 -10.16
CA ARG A 192 6.69 -3.30 -11.57
C ARG A 192 5.95 -4.40 -12.31
N ARG A 193 5.82 -4.27 -13.63
CA ARG A 193 5.11 -5.25 -14.49
C ARG A 193 3.75 -5.66 -13.90
N PHE A 194 2.99 -4.66 -13.44
CA PHE A 194 1.71 -4.85 -12.78
C PHE A 194 0.62 -5.14 -13.82
N GLU A 195 0.16 -6.37 -13.83
CA GLU A 195 -0.87 -6.91 -14.71
C GLU A 195 -2.10 -7.29 -13.89
N VAL A 196 -3.28 -7.09 -14.47
CA VAL A 196 -4.58 -7.25 -13.82
C VAL A 196 -5.47 -8.05 -14.76
N ASP A 197 -5.98 -9.18 -14.27
CA ASP A 197 -7.07 -9.92 -14.90
C ASP A 197 -8.38 -9.51 -14.18
N PRO A 198 -9.43 -9.07 -14.91
CA PRO A 198 -10.71 -8.64 -14.32
C PRO A 198 -11.49 -9.78 -13.65
#